data_AF-A0A1H9T564-F1
#
_entry.id   AF-A0A1H9T564-F1
#
_cell.length_a   1.000
_cell.length_b   1.000
_cell.length_c   1.000
_cell.angle_alpha   90.00
_cell.angle_beta   90.00
_cell.angle_gamma   90.00
#
_symmetry.space_group_name_H-M   'P 1'
#
loop_
_entity.id
_entity.type
_entity.pdbx_description
1 polymer ?
#
loop_
_entity_poly.entity_id
_entity_poly.type
_entity_poly.pdbx_seq_one_letter_code
_entity_poly.pdbx_strand_id
1 'polypeptide(L)'
;MNLVELLTCLGTSAMPLIAQFGELSDKEIRDIRARGAEAEPLSSIRKLHSVYFGSTSFTRKQHNARKSAQRGKLGLQRLKSIENYADRLKDSTRKWPLREELTTFEGSDYDFQRHANERVRAYNTATATAAESEAEANAGVADQPEEAHRSMTITHHEGTTEASLTVRGPSSEIRAAEQIARQRAEDEGISPADAMLAGMCSSTSDGGRAVRAVVKVLVPLSQVKALRNGEGRDAILHCDNGALVTGNELLAMEIAPIAEYVGLTNMDGAVTISTGPHPFSHMDARADAKGPAAAADQASGPPGPPGPPGFEPTTSANTSANTPTALRRSELEREEARRVACGEPPIPPATKAKALARFATYKDRCLLEAEQTVCAGEGCSVPVSRTQVNHNIPHSKGGLTLARNMSLLCDYHNGKAGATESYVKIGAVTYRILPGGKLVRNRHPLAV
;
A
#
# COMPACT_ATOMS: atom_id res chain seq x y z
N MET A 1 -18.08 41.32 -16.55
CA MET A 1 -19.15 40.57 -15.86
C MET A 1 -19.44 41.29 -14.56
N ASN A 2 -20.66 41.78 -14.36
CA ASN A 2 -21.05 42.40 -13.10
C ASN A 2 -21.35 41.31 -12.03
N LEU A 3 -21.49 41.69 -10.76
CA LEU A 3 -21.71 40.73 -9.66
C LEU A 3 -22.97 39.88 -9.84
N VAL A 4 -24.04 40.47 -10.40
CA VAL A 4 -25.32 39.77 -10.63
C VAL A 4 -25.15 38.71 -11.72
N GLU A 5 -24.45 39.03 -12.80
CA GLU A 5 -24.11 38.08 -13.87
C GLU A 5 -23.23 36.95 -13.35
N LEU A 6 -22.23 37.26 -12.53
CA LEU A 6 -21.32 36.27 -11.92
C LEU A 6 -22.08 35.28 -11.03
N LEU A 7 -22.93 35.79 -10.12
CA LEU A 7 -23.74 34.97 -9.23
C LEU A 7 -24.80 34.16 -9.99
N THR A 8 -25.38 34.73 -11.04
CA THR A 8 -26.33 34.03 -11.91
C THR A 8 -25.66 32.90 -12.68
N CYS A 9 -24.45 33.12 -13.22
CA CYS A 9 -23.68 32.06 -13.88
C CYS A 9 -23.30 30.93 -12.91
N LEU A 10 -22.85 31.26 -11.69
CA LEU A 10 -22.51 30.27 -10.66
C LEU A 10 -23.73 29.46 -10.19
N GLY A 11 -24.87 30.12 -10.01
CA GLY A 11 -26.10 29.50 -9.50
C GLY A 11 -26.92 28.77 -10.56
N THR A 12 -26.89 29.23 -11.82
CA THR A 12 -27.88 28.81 -12.85
C THR A 12 -27.27 28.53 -14.23
N SER A 13 -25.96 28.64 -14.45
CA SER A 13 -25.38 28.35 -15.78
C SER A 13 -23.92 27.91 -15.65
N ALA A 14 -23.70 26.78 -15.00
CA ALA A 14 -22.37 26.26 -14.74
C ALA A 14 -21.65 25.72 -16.00
N MET A 15 -22.39 25.23 -17.01
CA MET A 15 -21.78 24.59 -18.19
C MET A 15 -20.85 25.53 -19.00
N PRO A 16 -21.24 26.78 -19.33
CA PRO A 16 -20.32 27.74 -19.96
C PRO A 16 -19.09 28.07 -19.11
N LEU A 17 -19.25 28.19 -17.78
CA LEU A 17 -18.14 28.44 -16.87
C LEU A 17 -17.15 27.27 -16.85
N ILE A 18 -17.65 26.03 -16.80
CA ILE A 18 -16.82 24.82 -16.83
C ILE A 18 -16.06 24.74 -18.17
N ALA A 19 -16.69 25.11 -19.29
CA ALA A 19 -16.03 25.15 -20.60
C ALA A 19 -14.85 26.14 -20.60
N GLN A 20 -15.09 27.38 -20.17
CA GLN A 20 -14.05 28.41 -20.11
C GLN A 20 -12.93 28.04 -19.14
N PHE A 21 -13.26 27.40 -18.01
CA PHE A 21 -12.25 26.93 -17.06
C PHE A 21 -11.30 25.90 -17.67
N GLY A 22 -11.79 25.08 -18.62
CA GLY A 22 -10.99 24.12 -19.35
C GLY A 22 -9.96 24.73 -20.29
N GLU A 23 -10.13 25.99 -20.68
CA GLU A 23 -9.21 26.73 -21.56
C GLU A 23 -8.06 27.38 -20.79
N LEU A 24 -8.14 27.42 -19.45
CA LEU A 24 -7.10 28.00 -18.60
C LEU A 24 -5.88 27.08 -18.51
N SER A 25 -4.70 27.70 -18.61
CA SER A 25 -3.42 27.03 -18.36
C SER A 25 -3.20 26.77 -16.87
N ASP A 26 -2.36 25.78 -16.55
CA ASP A 26 -1.94 25.51 -15.17
C ASP A 26 -1.30 26.74 -14.49
N LYS A 27 -0.71 27.66 -15.28
CA LYS A 27 -0.15 28.92 -14.78
C LYS A 27 -1.24 29.88 -14.30
N GLU A 28 -2.33 30.00 -15.05
CA GLU A 28 -3.48 30.84 -14.69
C GLU A 28 -4.24 30.27 -13.50
N ILE A 29 -4.41 28.95 -13.41
CA ILE A 29 -5.00 28.30 -12.24
C ILE A 29 -4.16 28.56 -10.98
N ARG A 30 -2.82 28.55 -11.09
CA ARG A 30 -1.93 28.93 -9.99
C ARG A 30 -2.08 30.40 -9.60
N ASP A 31 -2.23 31.31 -10.57
CA ASP A 31 -2.46 32.74 -10.30
C ASP A 31 -3.79 32.97 -9.57
N ILE A 32 -4.85 32.25 -9.96
CA ILE A 32 -6.16 32.30 -9.28
C ILE A 32 -6.04 31.86 -7.82
N ARG A 33 -5.27 30.79 -7.53
CA ARG A 33 -4.99 30.36 -6.16
C ARG A 33 -4.18 31.38 -5.38
N ALA A 34 -3.16 31.99 -6.00
CA ALA A 34 -2.33 33.01 -5.37
C ALA A 34 -3.14 34.27 -4.98
N ARG A 35 -4.25 34.53 -5.68
CA ARG A 35 -5.20 35.62 -5.37
C ARG A 35 -6.24 35.25 -4.30
N GLY A 36 -6.14 34.07 -3.68
CA GLY A 36 -6.97 33.67 -2.55
C GLY A 36 -8.09 32.67 -2.87
N ALA A 37 -8.15 32.10 -4.08
CA ALA A 37 -9.12 31.06 -4.39
C ALA A 37 -8.74 29.72 -3.73
N GLU A 38 -9.72 29.06 -3.11
CA GLU A 38 -9.54 27.75 -2.48
C GLU A 38 -9.24 26.65 -3.50
N ALA A 39 -8.47 25.64 -3.08
CA ALA A 39 -8.05 24.55 -3.95
C ALA A 39 -9.21 23.63 -4.37
N GLU A 40 -10.15 23.39 -3.48
CA GLU A 40 -11.19 22.38 -3.65
C GLU A 40 -12.29 22.77 -4.65
N PRO A 41 -12.78 24.01 -4.68
CA PRO A 41 -13.66 24.47 -5.76
C PRO A 41 -13.02 24.33 -7.16
N LEU A 42 -11.73 24.64 -7.28
CA LEU A 42 -10.99 24.51 -8.55
C LEU A 42 -10.81 23.05 -8.97
N SER A 43 -10.55 22.16 -8.01
CA SER A 43 -10.45 20.71 -8.25
C SER A 43 -11.79 20.15 -8.76
N SER A 44 -12.90 20.58 -8.15
CA SER A 44 -14.27 20.18 -8.50
C SER A 44 -14.64 20.62 -9.92
N ILE A 45 -14.36 21.87 -10.29
CA ILE A 45 -14.63 22.39 -11.64
C ILE A 45 -13.78 21.65 -12.68
N ARG A 46 -12.51 21.36 -12.38
CA ARG A 46 -11.64 20.57 -13.26
C ARG A 46 -12.15 19.13 -13.47
N LYS A 47 -12.65 18.49 -12.41
CA LYS A 47 -13.29 17.16 -12.51
C LYS A 47 -14.51 17.24 -13.44
N LEU A 48 -15.39 18.22 -13.24
CA LEU A 48 -16.56 18.43 -14.11
C LEU A 48 -16.17 18.69 -15.57
N HIS A 49 -15.14 19.51 -15.81
CA HIS A 49 -14.61 19.74 -17.16
C HIS A 49 -14.16 18.42 -17.80
N SER A 50 -13.37 17.61 -17.09
CA SER A 50 -12.90 16.32 -17.59
C SER A 50 -14.03 15.36 -17.96
N VAL A 51 -15.17 15.42 -17.26
CA VAL A 51 -16.33 14.55 -17.53
C VAL A 51 -17.16 15.06 -18.71
N TYR A 52 -17.55 16.34 -18.70
CA TYR A 52 -18.50 16.88 -19.68
C TYR A 52 -17.85 17.35 -20.98
N PHE A 53 -16.55 17.69 -20.95
CA PHE A 53 -15.81 18.19 -22.12
C PHE A 53 -14.61 17.31 -22.50
N GLY A 54 -14.24 16.32 -21.67
CA GLY A 54 -13.21 15.34 -22.02
C GLY A 54 -13.67 14.30 -23.03
N SER A 55 -12.74 13.45 -23.47
CA SER A 55 -13.00 12.36 -24.42
C SER A 55 -13.84 11.24 -23.79
N THR A 56 -14.86 10.76 -24.50
CA THR A 56 -15.70 9.62 -24.09
C THR A 56 -16.18 8.84 -25.31
N SER A 57 -16.41 7.53 -25.16
CA SER A 57 -17.06 6.70 -26.18
C SER A 57 -18.55 7.01 -26.34
N PHE A 58 -19.17 7.67 -25.37
CA PHE A 58 -20.60 8.04 -25.36
C PHE A 58 -20.83 9.50 -25.78
N THR A 59 -20.20 9.92 -26.87
CA THR A 59 -20.16 11.33 -27.34
C THR A 59 -21.55 11.96 -27.50
N ARG A 60 -22.53 11.21 -28.04
CA ARG A 60 -23.91 11.69 -28.22
C ARG A 60 -24.60 11.98 -26.89
N LYS A 61 -24.43 11.12 -25.88
CA LYS A 61 -25.02 11.29 -24.54
C LYS A 61 -24.36 12.43 -23.77
N GLN A 62 -23.03 12.58 -23.92
CA GLN A 62 -22.31 13.72 -23.37
C GLN A 62 -22.77 15.05 -24.00
N HIS A 63 -22.99 15.09 -25.31
CA HIS A 63 -23.55 16.25 -25.97
C HIS A 63 -24.97 16.57 -25.46
N ASN A 64 -25.85 15.56 -25.40
CA ASN A 64 -27.22 15.74 -24.90
C ASN A 64 -27.26 16.23 -23.45
N ALA A 65 -26.46 15.63 -22.57
CA ALA A 65 -26.37 16.03 -21.16
C ALA A 65 -25.91 17.49 -21.01
N ARG A 66 -24.93 17.93 -21.79
CA ARG A 66 -24.52 19.36 -21.83
C ARG A 66 -25.65 20.26 -22.29
N LYS A 67 -26.35 19.89 -23.37
CA LYS A 67 -27.46 20.69 -23.91
C LYS A 67 -28.63 20.76 -22.94
N SER A 68 -29.00 19.66 -22.30
CA SER A 68 -30.03 19.61 -21.25
C SER A 68 -29.62 20.44 -20.04
N ALA A 69 -28.37 20.33 -19.58
CA ALA A 69 -27.87 21.11 -18.44
C ALA A 69 -27.86 22.62 -18.72
N GLN A 70 -27.55 23.03 -19.95
CA GLN A 70 -27.62 24.43 -20.39
C GLN A 70 -29.07 24.92 -20.45
N ARG A 71 -29.97 24.13 -21.03
CA ARG A 71 -31.40 24.47 -21.13
C ARG A 71 -32.06 24.57 -19.76
N GLY A 72 -31.79 23.60 -18.88
CA GLY A 72 -32.31 23.54 -17.51
C GLY A 72 -31.59 24.47 -16.54
N LYS A 73 -30.62 25.27 -17.02
CA LYS A 73 -29.89 26.25 -16.20
C LYS A 73 -29.31 25.63 -14.92
N LEU A 74 -28.64 24.49 -15.06
CA LEU A 74 -28.08 23.77 -13.91
C LEU A 74 -26.84 24.48 -13.36
N GLY A 75 -26.83 24.71 -12.05
CA GLY A 75 -25.69 25.23 -11.29
C GLY A 75 -24.64 24.16 -10.94
N LEU A 76 -23.49 24.60 -10.42
CA LEU A 76 -22.35 23.73 -10.11
C LEU A 76 -22.69 22.63 -9.09
N GLN A 77 -23.44 22.99 -8.04
CA GLN A 77 -23.84 22.04 -7.00
C GLN A 77 -24.73 20.93 -7.55
N ARG A 78 -25.65 21.27 -8.46
CA ARG A 78 -26.52 20.29 -9.10
C ARG A 78 -25.73 19.31 -9.97
N LEU A 79 -24.77 19.81 -10.75
CA LEU A 79 -23.88 18.96 -11.56
C LEU A 79 -22.99 18.08 -10.68
N LYS A 80 -22.46 18.59 -9.56
CA LYS A 80 -21.70 17.81 -8.58
C LYS A 80 -22.55 16.67 -8.01
N SER A 81 -23.80 16.95 -7.64
CA SER A 81 -24.73 15.93 -7.16
C SER A 81 -24.98 14.84 -8.20
N ILE A 82 -25.18 15.20 -9.48
CA ILE A 82 -25.34 14.23 -10.58
C ILE A 82 -24.14 13.30 -10.67
N GLU A 83 -22.92 13.82 -10.58
CA GLU A 83 -21.71 13.00 -10.62
C GLU A 83 -21.59 12.06 -9.41
N ASN A 84 -21.95 12.52 -8.21
CA ASN A 84 -21.98 11.67 -7.03
C ASN A 84 -22.95 10.48 -7.19
N TYR A 85 -24.11 10.69 -7.83
CA TYR A 85 -25.03 9.59 -8.14
C TYR A 85 -24.50 8.68 -9.25
N ALA A 86 -23.87 9.23 -10.29
CA ALA A 86 -23.24 8.44 -11.35
C ALA A 86 -22.07 7.58 -10.84
N ASP A 87 -21.31 8.06 -9.85
CA ASP A 87 -20.21 7.32 -9.24
C ASP A 87 -20.69 6.12 -8.39
N ARG A 88 -21.96 6.11 -7.95
CA ARG A 88 -22.59 5.00 -7.22
C ARG A 88 -23.05 3.83 -8.10
N LEU A 89 -22.98 3.95 -9.42
CA LEU A 89 -23.33 2.88 -10.34
C LEU A 89 -22.20 1.87 -10.46
N LYS A 90 -22.52 0.58 -10.28
CA LYS A 90 -21.58 -0.53 -10.47
C LYS A 90 -21.25 -0.74 -11.96
N ASP A 91 -22.27 -0.67 -12.81
CA ASP A 91 -22.12 -0.76 -14.26
C ASP A 91 -21.68 0.59 -14.85
N SER A 92 -20.44 0.63 -15.36
CA SER A 92 -19.85 1.81 -15.97
C SER A 92 -20.57 2.27 -17.25
N THR A 93 -21.22 1.36 -17.98
CA THR A 93 -21.95 1.67 -19.23
C THR A 93 -23.22 2.47 -18.98
N ARG A 94 -23.82 2.34 -17.78
CA ARG A 94 -25.07 3.01 -17.39
C ARG A 94 -24.86 4.42 -16.83
N LYS A 95 -23.62 4.82 -16.56
CA LYS A 95 -23.31 6.14 -16.01
C LYS A 95 -23.74 7.28 -16.95
N TRP A 96 -23.53 7.17 -18.26
CA TRP A 96 -23.94 8.19 -19.23
C TRP A 96 -25.46 8.28 -19.44
N PRO A 97 -26.19 7.16 -19.60
CA PRO A 97 -27.65 7.17 -19.55
C PRO A 97 -28.22 7.87 -18.31
N LEU A 98 -27.67 7.59 -17.13
CA LEU A 98 -28.10 8.24 -15.90
C LEU A 98 -27.83 9.75 -15.92
N ARG A 99 -26.64 10.19 -16.35
CA ARG A 99 -26.31 11.63 -16.47
C ARG A 99 -27.29 12.37 -17.39
N GLU A 100 -27.60 11.79 -18.55
CA GLU A 100 -28.54 12.38 -19.52
C GLU A 100 -29.96 12.52 -18.94
N GLU A 101 -30.42 11.52 -18.18
CA GLU A 101 -31.71 11.56 -17.50
C GLU A 101 -31.73 12.62 -16.40
N LEU A 102 -30.73 12.61 -15.51
CA LEU A 102 -30.66 13.51 -14.36
C LEU A 102 -30.44 14.98 -14.74
N THR A 103 -29.76 15.23 -15.86
CA THR A 103 -29.60 16.60 -16.39
C THR A 103 -30.87 17.16 -17.04
N THR A 104 -31.84 16.29 -17.32
CA THR A 104 -33.15 16.68 -17.89
C THR A 104 -34.23 16.80 -16.80
N PHE A 105 -33.96 16.33 -15.58
CA PHE A 105 -34.92 16.37 -14.48
C PHE A 105 -35.20 17.80 -14.02
N GLU A 106 -36.47 18.18 -14.07
CA GLU A 106 -37.01 19.43 -13.54
C GLU A 106 -37.83 19.14 -12.28
N GLY A 107 -37.68 19.96 -11.24
CA GLY A 107 -38.37 19.78 -9.97
C GLY A 107 -37.58 20.32 -8.79
N SER A 108 -38.12 20.13 -7.57
CA SER A 108 -37.43 20.52 -6.35
C SER A 108 -36.16 19.68 -6.11
N ASP A 109 -35.27 20.17 -5.26
CA ASP A 109 -34.07 19.41 -4.87
C ASP A 109 -34.44 18.09 -4.17
N TYR A 110 -35.53 18.09 -3.39
CA TYR A 110 -36.05 16.88 -2.76
C TYR A 110 -36.51 15.84 -3.80
N ASP A 111 -37.33 16.26 -4.77
CA ASP A 111 -37.84 15.37 -5.82
C ASP A 111 -36.71 14.82 -6.68
N PHE A 112 -35.69 15.64 -6.96
CA PHE A 112 -34.50 15.19 -7.65
C PHE A 112 -33.72 14.14 -6.87
N GLN A 113 -33.44 14.37 -5.59
CA GLN A 113 -32.68 13.42 -4.78
C GLN A 113 -33.42 12.09 -4.67
N ARG A 114 -34.75 12.14 -4.54
CA ARG A 114 -35.61 10.96 -4.56
C ARG A 114 -35.50 10.23 -5.90
N HIS A 115 -35.74 10.92 -7.02
CA HIS A 115 -35.66 10.36 -8.38
C HIS A 115 -34.28 9.76 -8.67
N ALA A 116 -33.20 10.47 -8.33
CA ALA A 116 -31.84 10.00 -8.54
C ALA A 116 -31.53 8.74 -7.72
N ASN A 117 -31.96 8.67 -6.46
CA ASN A 117 -31.79 7.47 -5.63
C ASN A 117 -32.59 6.28 -6.16
N GLU A 118 -33.86 6.50 -6.55
CA GLU A 118 -34.69 5.47 -7.18
C GLU A 118 -34.03 4.93 -8.45
N ARG A 119 -33.44 5.81 -9.26
CA ARG A 119 -32.79 5.41 -10.51
C ARG A 119 -31.48 4.66 -10.33
N VAL A 120 -30.64 5.11 -9.38
CA VAL A 120 -29.41 4.38 -9.00
C VAL A 120 -29.74 2.98 -8.49
N ARG A 121 -30.79 2.85 -7.66
CA ARG A 121 -31.26 1.54 -7.18
C ARG A 121 -31.72 0.67 -8.35
N ALA A 122 -32.57 1.19 -9.23
CA ALA A 122 -33.06 0.45 -10.38
C ALA A 122 -31.92 -0.08 -11.27
N TYR A 123 -30.92 0.74 -11.58
CA TYR A 123 -29.76 0.30 -12.37
C TYR A 123 -28.94 -0.78 -11.66
N ASN A 124 -28.66 -0.61 -10.35
CA ASN A 124 -27.88 -1.57 -9.60
C ASN A 124 -28.64 -2.89 -9.37
N THR A 125 -29.97 -2.85 -9.20
CA THR A 125 -30.82 -4.04 -9.14
C THR A 125 -30.86 -4.75 -10.49
N ALA A 126 -31.05 -4.03 -11.61
CA ALA A 126 -31.04 -4.62 -12.95
C ALA A 126 -29.69 -5.26 -13.30
N THR A 127 -28.58 -4.68 -12.81
CA THR A 127 -27.24 -5.27 -12.97
C THR A 127 -27.10 -6.56 -12.14
N ALA A 128 -27.67 -6.59 -10.93
CA ALA A 128 -27.69 -7.79 -10.10
C ALA A 128 -28.55 -8.91 -10.72
N THR A 129 -29.75 -8.60 -11.19
CA THR A 129 -30.63 -9.59 -11.84
C THR A 129 -30.07 -10.09 -13.16
N ALA A 130 -29.37 -9.24 -13.93
CA ALA A 130 -28.68 -9.67 -15.14
C ALA A 130 -27.53 -10.64 -14.80
N ALA A 131 -26.73 -10.33 -13.77
CA ALA A 131 -25.68 -11.23 -13.29
C ALA A 131 -26.24 -12.57 -12.76
N GLU A 132 -27.38 -12.53 -12.06
CA GLU A 132 -28.09 -13.73 -11.58
C GLU A 132 -28.63 -14.57 -12.76
N SER A 133 -29.20 -13.94 -13.78
CA SER A 133 -29.71 -14.63 -14.98
C SER A 133 -28.60 -15.17 -15.90
N GLU A 134 -27.45 -14.50 -15.97
CA GLU A 134 -26.27 -14.98 -16.70
C GLU A 134 -25.58 -16.14 -15.95
N ALA A 135 -25.65 -16.16 -14.61
CA ALA A 135 -25.24 -17.31 -13.80
C ALA A 135 -26.17 -18.52 -13.99
N GLU A 136 -27.49 -18.30 -14.09
CA GLU A 136 -28.48 -19.35 -14.39
C GLU A 136 -28.35 -19.90 -15.83
N ALA A 137 -28.07 -19.04 -16.82
CA ALA A 137 -27.89 -19.46 -18.21
C ALA A 137 -26.55 -20.19 -18.47
N ASN A 138 -25.53 -19.96 -17.63
CA ASN A 138 -24.24 -20.64 -17.68
C ASN A 138 -24.19 -21.91 -16.79
N ALA A 139 -25.32 -22.34 -16.21
CA ALA A 139 -25.47 -23.59 -15.44
C ALA A 139 -25.44 -24.86 -16.32
N GLY A 140 -24.54 -24.87 -17.30
CA GLY A 140 -24.35 -25.93 -18.28
C GLY A 140 -22.99 -26.60 -18.25
N VAL A 141 -22.05 -26.25 -17.36
CA VAL A 141 -20.81 -27.03 -17.14
C VAL A 141 -20.25 -26.79 -15.73
N ALA A 142 -20.34 -27.83 -14.90
CA ALA A 142 -19.50 -28.16 -13.73
C ALA A 142 -19.27 -27.14 -12.59
N ASP A 143 -19.98 -27.38 -11.47
CA ASP A 143 -19.46 -27.58 -10.11
C ASP A 143 -18.30 -26.68 -9.61
N GLN A 144 -18.66 -25.57 -8.97
CA GLN A 144 -18.07 -25.09 -7.70
C GLN A 144 -18.98 -24.01 -7.08
N PRO A 145 -19.32 -24.07 -5.78
CA PRO A 145 -20.15 -23.07 -5.12
C PRO A 145 -19.43 -21.71 -5.06
N GLU A 146 -20.07 -20.65 -5.58
CA GLU A 146 -19.56 -19.28 -5.52
C GLU A 146 -19.32 -18.86 -4.05
N GLU A 147 -18.07 -18.59 -3.71
CA GLU A 147 -17.67 -18.14 -2.37
C GLU A 147 -18.38 -16.82 -2.02
N ALA A 148 -19.13 -16.80 -0.92
CA ALA A 148 -19.71 -15.58 -0.37
C ALA A 148 -18.64 -14.48 -0.24
N HIS A 149 -18.79 -13.39 -1.02
CA HIS A 149 -17.84 -12.28 -1.04
C HIS A 149 -17.74 -11.58 0.33
N ARG A 150 -16.77 -12.01 1.11
CA ARG A 150 -16.35 -11.34 2.34
C ARG A 150 -15.52 -10.11 1.98
N SER A 151 -15.78 -8.98 2.62
CA SER A 151 -14.96 -7.77 2.45
C SER A 151 -14.96 -6.93 3.72
N MET A 152 -13.89 -6.15 3.89
CA MET A 152 -13.69 -5.25 5.03
C MET A 152 -13.18 -3.90 4.51
N THR A 153 -13.70 -2.80 5.04
CA THR A 153 -13.28 -1.44 4.68
C THR A 153 -13.17 -0.59 5.93
N ILE A 154 -12.08 0.17 6.04
CA ILE A 154 -11.84 1.13 7.12
C ILE A 154 -11.83 2.53 6.51
N THR A 155 -12.63 3.44 7.06
CA THR A 155 -12.72 4.84 6.65
C THR A 155 -12.37 5.74 7.81
N HIS A 156 -11.32 6.55 7.69
CA HIS A 156 -10.94 7.55 8.69
C HIS A 156 -11.76 8.84 8.49
N HIS A 157 -12.14 9.49 9.59
CA HIS A 157 -12.87 10.75 9.56
C HIS A 157 -11.89 11.94 9.71
N GLU A 158 -11.99 12.91 8.80
CA GLU A 158 -11.05 14.03 8.76
C GLU A 158 -11.20 14.94 9.99
N GLY A 159 -10.08 15.25 10.65
CA GLY A 159 -10.05 16.13 11.83
C GLY A 159 -10.35 15.46 13.18
N THR A 160 -10.53 14.13 13.21
CA THR A 160 -10.76 13.37 14.46
C THR A 160 -9.82 12.14 14.55
N THR A 161 -9.81 11.48 15.71
CA THR A 161 -9.18 10.15 15.90
C THR A 161 -10.12 9.00 15.54
N GLU A 162 -11.31 9.30 15.01
CA GLU A 162 -12.37 8.33 14.78
C GLU A 162 -12.24 7.65 13.41
N ALA A 163 -12.59 6.37 13.35
CA ALA A 163 -12.68 5.61 12.12
C ALA A 163 -13.91 4.69 12.12
N SER A 164 -14.45 4.43 10.93
CA SER A 164 -15.54 3.48 10.73
C SER A 164 -15.04 2.19 10.08
N LEU A 165 -15.44 1.06 10.66
CA LEU A 165 -15.21 -0.28 10.12
C LEU A 165 -16.50 -0.81 9.47
N THR A 166 -16.44 -1.21 8.19
CA THR A 166 -17.51 -1.91 7.50
C THR A 166 -17.07 -3.34 7.17
N VAL A 167 -17.81 -4.34 7.63
CA VAL A 167 -17.58 -5.76 7.33
C VAL A 167 -18.78 -6.33 6.57
N ARG A 168 -18.52 -7.02 5.46
CA ARG A 168 -19.51 -7.74 4.66
C ARG A 168 -19.18 -9.23 4.69
N GLY A 169 -20.20 -10.06 4.88
CA GLY A 169 -20.10 -11.52 4.85
C GLY A 169 -21.49 -12.16 4.74
N PRO A 170 -21.59 -13.48 4.93
CA PRO A 170 -22.87 -14.18 5.01
C PRO A 170 -23.79 -13.54 6.07
N SER A 171 -25.07 -13.37 5.72
CA SER A 171 -26.05 -12.73 6.62
C SER A 171 -26.14 -13.42 7.98
N SER A 172 -26.07 -14.76 7.99
CA SER A 172 -26.08 -15.58 9.21
C SER A 172 -24.96 -15.22 10.17
N GLU A 173 -23.74 -15.03 9.66
CA GLU A 173 -22.56 -14.75 10.48
C GLU A 173 -22.55 -13.30 10.98
N ILE A 174 -22.93 -12.33 10.12
CA ILE A 174 -23.04 -10.93 10.53
C ILE A 174 -24.11 -10.76 11.62
N ARG A 175 -25.25 -11.45 11.49
CA ARG A 175 -26.31 -11.42 12.50
C ARG A 175 -25.92 -12.13 13.79
N ALA A 176 -25.19 -13.25 13.71
CA ALA A 176 -24.65 -13.93 14.88
C ALA A 176 -23.67 -13.03 15.65
N ALA A 177 -22.76 -12.35 14.94
CA ALA A 177 -21.82 -11.40 15.54
C ALA A 177 -22.53 -10.20 16.19
N GLU A 178 -23.55 -9.63 15.52
CA GLU A 178 -24.39 -8.56 16.08
C GLU A 178 -25.08 -9.02 17.39
N GLN A 179 -25.64 -10.23 17.39
CA GLN A 179 -26.35 -10.77 18.55
C GLN A 179 -25.43 -10.99 19.75
N ILE A 180 -24.24 -11.54 19.53
CA ILE A 180 -23.22 -11.72 20.59
C ILE A 180 -22.84 -10.37 21.20
N ALA A 181 -22.62 -9.35 20.36
CA ALA A 181 -22.29 -8.01 20.82
C ALA A 181 -23.43 -7.37 21.64
N ARG A 182 -24.68 -7.55 21.22
CA ARG A 182 -25.86 -7.06 21.97
C ARG A 182 -26.00 -7.72 23.34
N GLN A 183 -25.81 -9.04 23.39
CA GLN A 183 -25.88 -9.79 24.64
C GLN A 183 -24.80 -9.33 25.62
N ARG A 184 -23.55 -9.22 25.14
CA ARG A 184 -22.43 -8.71 25.94
C ARG A 184 -22.64 -7.27 26.42
N ALA A 185 -23.24 -6.42 25.59
CA ALA A 185 -23.58 -5.05 25.96
C ALA A 185 -24.62 -4.98 27.09
N GLU A 186 -25.61 -5.88 27.10
CA GLU A 186 -26.57 -6.00 28.20
C GLU A 186 -25.88 -6.48 29.49
N ASP A 187 -24.99 -7.46 29.39
CA ASP A 187 -24.28 -8.04 30.54
C ASP A 187 -23.28 -7.04 31.17
N GLU A 188 -22.59 -6.26 30.35
CA GLU A 188 -21.53 -5.32 30.79
C GLU A 188 -22.04 -3.88 30.99
N GLY A 189 -23.29 -3.57 30.61
CA GLY A 189 -23.88 -2.23 30.75
C GLY A 189 -23.25 -1.18 29.82
N ILE A 190 -22.73 -1.60 28.67
CA ILE A 190 -22.05 -0.75 27.68
C ILE A 190 -22.83 -0.69 26.37
N SER A 191 -22.37 0.09 25.37
CA SER A 191 -23.03 0.09 24.07
C SER A 191 -22.71 -1.20 23.27
N PRO A 192 -23.62 -1.66 22.39
CA PRO A 192 -23.32 -2.77 21.48
C PRO A 192 -22.07 -2.54 20.62
N ALA A 193 -21.74 -1.29 20.29
CA ALA A 193 -20.52 -0.95 19.57
C ALA A 193 -19.27 -1.19 20.43
N ASP A 194 -19.30 -0.76 21.69
CA ASP A 194 -18.19 -0.98 22.64
C ASP A 194 -17.99 -2.47 22.92
N ALA A 195 -19.08 -3.22 23.10
CA ALA A 195 -19.04 -4.66 23.30
C ALA A 195 -18.49 -5.41 22.07
N MET A 196 -18.85 -4.96 20.87
CA MET A 196 -18.33 -5.52 19.62
C MET A 196 -16.84 -5.24 19.45
N LEU A 197 -16.40 -3.99 19.68
CA LEU A 197 -14.99 -3.60 19.62
C LEU A 197 -14.17 -4.34 20.68
N ALA A 198 -14.67 -4.41 21.92
CA ALA A 198 -14.05 -5.18 22.98
C ALA A 198 -13.93 -6.66 22.59
N GLY A 199 -14.96 -7.27 21.99
CA GLY A 199 -14.93 -8.65 21.49
C GLY A 199 -13.93 -8.88 20.38
N MET A 200 -13.74 -7.90 19.49
CA MET A 200 -12.72 -7.96 18.43
C MET A 200 -11.29 -7.81 18.98
N CYS A 201 -11.10 -7.02 20.04
CA CYS A 201 -9.80 -6.78 20.66
C CYS A 201 -9.44 -7.82 21.72
N SER A 202 -10.44 -8.44 22.37
CA SER A 202 -10.25 -9.48 23.37
C SER A 202 -10.14 -10.84 22.69
N SER A 203 -8.92 -11.32 22.47
CA SER A 203 -8.67 -12.68 22.01
C SER A 203 -9.06 -13.70 23.10
N THR A 204 -10.29 -14.19 23.09
CA THR A 204 -10.64 -15.46 23.74
C THR A 204 -10.80 -16.53 22.67
N SER A 205 -9.68 -17.03 22.17
CA SER A 205 -9.61 -18.40 21.66
C SER A 205 -8.72 -19.19 22.62
N ASP A 206 -9.32 -20.20 23.20
CA ASP A 206 -8.74 -21.23 24.03
C ASP A 206 -7.27 -21.54 23.63
N GLY A 207 -6.32 -21.30 24.55
CA GLY A 207 -4.95 -21.80 24.46
C GLY A 207 -3.94 -21.13 23.49
N GLY A 208 -4.17 -19.93 22.94
CA GLY A 208 -3.25 -19.35 21.94
C GLY A 208 -2.96 -17.86 22.10
N ARG A 209 -1.84 -17.54 22.78
CA ARG A 209 -1.07 -16.27 22.80
C ARG A 209 -1.75 -15.03 22.20
N ALA A 210 -2.17 -14.10 23.07
CA ALA A 210 -2.66 -12.78 22.71
C ALA A 210 -1.77 -12.13 21.63
N VAL A 211 -2.35 -11.77 20.49
CA VAL A 211 -1.67 -11.00 19.46
C VAL A 211 -1.47 -9.59 20.01
N ARG A 212 -0.36 -9.38 20.72
CA ARG A 212 0.09 -8.03 21.09
C ARG A 212 0.48 -7.32 19.80
N ALA A 213 -0.36 -6.39 19.34
CA ALA A 213 -0.01 -5.51 18.24
C ALA A 213 1.25 -4.73 18.63
N VAL A 214 2.32 -4.88 17.84
CA VAL A 214 3.46 -3.98 17.91
C VAL A 214 3.04 -2.75 17.11
N VAL A 215 2.64 -1.70 17.81
CA VAL A 215 2.30 -0.41 17.19
C VAL A 215 3.58 0.38 17.02
N LYS A 216 3.95 0.72 15.79
CA LYS A 216 5.00 1.74 15.57
C LYS A 216 4.36 3.10 15.55
N VAL A 217 4.96 4.03 16.29
CA VAL A 217 4.38 5.35 16.51
C VAL A 217 5.22 6.39 15.79
N LEU A 218 4.60 7.08 14.84
CA LEU A 218 5.17 8.15 14.06
C LEU A 218 4.84 9.47 14.76
N VAL A 219 5.88 10.17 15.20
CA VAL A 219 5.74 11.45 15.89
C VAL A 219 6.30 12.55 14.98
N PRO A 220 5.48 13.53 14.57
CA PRO A 220 5.98 14.67 13.81
C PRO A 220 7.10 15.40 14.57
N LEU A 221 8.19 15.74 13.88
CA LEU A 221 9.34 16.41 14.52
C LEU A 221 8.96 17.74 15.20
N SER A 222 7.93 18.43 14.69
CA SER A 222 7.35 19.63 15.31
C SER A 222 6.74 19.33 16.68
N GLN A 223 6.01 18.23 16.83
CA GLN A 223 5.44 17.79 18.10
C GLN A 223 6.52 17.27 19.07
N VAL A 224 7.57 16.61 18.59
CA VAL A 224 8.72 16.22 19.44
C VAL A 224 9.37 17.46 20.08
N LYS A 225 9.53 18.54 19.32
CA LYS A 225 10.06 19.82 19.85
C LYS A 225 9.11 20.46 20.85
N ALA A 226 7.81 20.44 20.56
CA ALA A 226 6.75 20.99 21.38
C ALA A 226 6.66 20.26 22.75
N LEU A 227 6.63 18.92 22.74
CA LEU A 227 6.65 18.07 23.93
C LEU A 227 7.93 18.25 24.76
N ARG A 228 9.10 18.33 24.11
CA ARG A 228 10.38 18.55 24.82
C ARG A 228 10.46 19.91 25.52
N ASN A 229 9.76 20.91 24.99
CA ASN A 229 9.71 22.25 25.56
C ASN A 229 8.59 22.40 26.61
N GLY A 230 7.79 21.36 26.87
CA GLY A 230 6.61 21.43 27.75
C GLY A 230 5.44 22.21 27.13
N GLU A 231 5.51 22.50 25.84
CA GLU A 231 4.56 23.32 25.10
C GLU A 231 3.75 22.43 24.15
N GLY A 232 2.78 21.69 24.68
CA GLY A 232 1.91 20.86 23.85
C GLY A 232 0.81 20.21 24.66
N ARG A 233 -0.44 20.27 24.18
CA ARG A 233 -1.48 19.34 24.64
C ARG A 233 -1.11 17.92 24.20
N ASP A 234 -1.87 16.95 24.70
CA ASP A 234 -1.76 15.54 24.31
C ASP A 234 -1.59 15.40 22.79
N ALA A 235 -0.48 14.78 22.39
CA ALA A 235 -0.04 14.77 21.01
C ALA A 235 -0.85 13.76 20.20
N ILE A 236 -1.33 14.15 19.01
CA ILE A 236 -1.93 13.19 18.06
C ILE A 236 -0.78 12.47 17.36
N LEU A 237 -0.68 11.18 17.62
CA LEU A 237 0.34 10.26 17.15
C LEU A 237 -0.24 9.41 16.01
N HIS A 238 0.57 9.15 14.99
CA HIS A 238 0.17 8.28 13.88
C HIS A 238 0.75 6.89 14.09
N CYS A 239 -0.08 5.87 14.10
CA CYS A 239 0.34 4.48 14.17
C CYS A 239 0.67 3.97 12.76
N ASP A 240 1.59 3.02 12.64
CA ASP A 240 1.91 2.34 11.38
C ASP A 240 0.70 1.64 10.75
N ASN A 241 -0.22 1.17 11.59
CA ASN A 241 -1.47 0.59 11.14
C ASN A 241 -2.48 1.62 10.55
N GLY A 242 -2.12 2.90 10.53
CA GLY A 242 -2.96 4.00 10.06
C GLY A 242 -3.83 4.64 11.16
N ALA A 243 -3.87 4.07 12.38
CA ALA A 243 -4.64 4.64 13.48
C ALA A 243 -4.06 6.00 13.90
N LEU A 244 -4.96 6.91 14.27
CA LEU A 244 -4.61 8.17 14.93
C LEU A 244 -4.97 8.00 16.41
N VAL A 245 -3.97 8.14 17.28
CA VAL A 245 -4.14 7.99 18.73
C VAL A 245 -3.57 9.21 19.43
N THR A 246 -4.14 9.59 20.55
CA THR A 246 -3.50 10.55 21.45
C THR A 246 -2.37 9.88 22.26
N GLY A 247 -1.51 10.67 22.88
CA GLY A 247 -0.47 10.16 23.79
C GLY A 247 -1.06 9.49 25.03
N ASN A 248 -2.16 10.00 25.58
CA ASN A 248 -2.85 9.37 26.70
C ASN A 248 -3.50 8.03 26.30
N GLU A 249 -4.13 7.96 25.12
CA GLU A 249 -4.66 6.71 24.58
C GLU A 249 -3.54 5.68 24.37
N LEU A 250 -2.39 6.09 23.81
CA LEU A 250 -1.24 5.22 23.61
C LEU A 250 -0.70 4.66 24.94
N LEU A 251 -0.62 5.49 26.00
CA LEU A 251 -0.17 5.06 27.33
C LEU A 251 -1.15 4.10 28.00
N ALA A 252 -2.43 4.15 27.65
CA ALA A 252 -3.46 3.25 28.13
C ALA A 252 -3.52 1.92 27.36
N MET A 253 -2.88 1.82 26.18
CA MET A 253 -2.84 0.59 25.38
C MET A 253 -1.89 -0.45 25.99
N GLU A 254 -2.29 -1.72 26.00
CA GLU A 254 -1.41 -2.85 26.32
C GLU A 254 -0.43 -3.17 25.16
N ILE A 255 0.52 -2.28 24.91
CA ILE A 255 1.57 -2.47 23.88
C ILE A 255 2.73 -3.35 24.37
N ALA A 256 3.43 -3.98 23.43
CA ALA A 256 4.68 -4.70 23.70
C ALA A 256 5.76 -3.74 24.26
N PRO A 257 6.75 -4.21 25.05
CA PRO A 257 7.70 -3.35 25.80
C PRO A 257 8.68 -2.53 24.93
N ILE A 258 8.57 -2.59 23.61
CA ILE A 258 9.44 -1.88 22.67
C ILE A 258 8.54 -1.05 21.75
N ALA A 259 8.54 0.27 21.93
CA ALA A 259 7.95 1.21 20.98
C ALA A 259 9.04 1.69 20.01
N GLU A 260 8.85 1.45 18.71
CA GLU A 260 9.72 1.99 17.65
C GLU A 260 9.19 3.36 17.23
N TYR A 261 9.93 4.42 17.54
CA TYR A 261 9.63 5.79 17.11
C TYR A 261 10.35 6.09 15.80
N VAL A 262 9.60 6.35 14.73
CA VAL A 262 10.16 6.77 13.43
C VAL A 262 9.88 8.25 13.24
N GLY A 263 10.93 9.08 13.26
CA GLY A 263 10.82 10.52 13.05
C GLY A 263 10.67 10.85 11.57
N LEU A 264 9.51 11.39 11.18
CA LEU A 264 9.25 11.91 9.83
C LEU A 264 8.90 13.41 9.90
N THR A 265 9.25 14.16 8.85
CA THR A 265 8.90 15.57 8.71
C THR A 265 7.78 15.72 7.68
N ASN A 266 6.76 16.54 8.01
CA ASN A 266 5.55 16.84 7.23
C ASN A 266 4.63 15.63 6.97
N MET A 267 3.69 15.40 7.89
CA MET A 267 2.60 14.44 7.73
C MET A 267 1.29 15.18 8.03
N ASP A 268 0.35 15.19 7.08
CA ASP A 268 -1.03 15.65 7.27
C ASP A 268 -1.98 14.45 7.06
N GLY A 269 -2.87 14.19 8.02
CA GLY A 269 -3.88 13.12 7.96
C GLY A 269 -3.39 11.71 8.35
N ALA A 270 -4.30 10.73 8.38
CA ALA A 270 -3.96 9.33 8.68
C ALA A 270 -3.01 8.77 7.61
N VAL A 271 -1.83 8.29 8.03
CA VAL A 271 -0.82 7.73 7.14
C VAL A 271 -0.65 6.26 7.48
N THR A 272 -1.12 5.40 6.60
CA THR A 272 -0.86 3.97 6.69
C THR A 272 0.49 3.67 6.04
N ILE A 273 1.45 3.17 6.83
CA ILE A 273 2.67 2.58 6.28
C ILE A 273 2.36 1.11 6.01
N SER A 274 1.61 0.86 4.93
CA SER A 274 1.16 -0.46 4.45
C SER A 274 0.69 -1.46 5.53
N THR A 275 -0.62 -1.63 5.68
CA THR A 275 -1.26 -2.75 6.42
C THR A 275 -1.84 -3.85 5.52
N GLY A 276 -1.36 -3.97 4.29
CA GLY A 276 -1.64 -5.15 3.49
C GLY A 276 -0.72 -6.31 3.92
N PRO A 277 -1.14 -7.58 3.78
CA PRO A 277 -0.16 -8.60 3.44
C PRO A 277 0.53 -8.08 2.18
N HIS A 278 1.83 -7.81 2.24
CA HIS A 278 2.61 -7.41 1.07
C HIS A 278 2.30 -8.39 -0.09
N PRO A 279 2.36 -8.00 -1.38
CA PRO A 279 2.19 -8.91 -2.53
C PRO A 279 3.13 -10.15 -2.56
N PHE A 280 3.99 -10.30 -1.54
CA PHE A 280 4.87 -11.44 -1.29
C PHE A 280 4.49 -12.25 -0.04
N SER A 281 3.36 -11.98 0.62
CA SER A 281 2.86 -12.73 1.80
C SER A 281 2.66 -14.22 1.52
N HIS A 282 2.47 -14.60 0.25
CA HIS A 282 2.40 -15.99 -0.18
C HIS A 282 3.75 -16.71 -0.25
N MET A 283 4.89 -16.04 0.01
CA MET A 283 6.21 -16.67 -0.04
C MET A 283 6.58 -17.40 1.27
N ASP A 284 6.07 -16.96 2.42
CA ASP A 284 6.37 -17.60 3.71
C ASP A 284 5.60 -18.93 3.88
N ALA A 285 4.41 -19.08 3.28
CA ALA A 285 3.60 -20.31 3.36
C ALA A 285 4.20 -21.51 2.59
N ARG A 286 5.21 -21.31 1.74
CA ARG A 286 5.90 -22.41 1.03
C ARG A 286 7.14 -22.92 1.74
N ALA A 287 7.62 -22.25 2.80
CA ALA A 287 8.78 -22.70 3.56
C ALA A 287 8.42 -23.79 4.60
N ASP A 288 7.19 -23.77 5.12
CA ASP A 288 6.79 -24.65 6.24
C ASP A 288 5.97 -25.89 5.81
N ALA A 289 5.62 -26.04 4.53
CA ALA A 289 4.76 -27.13 4.05
C ALA A 289 5.47 -28.26 3.27
N LYS A 290 6.81 -28.28 3.21
CA LYS A 290 7.55 -29.42 2.63
C LYS A 290 8.66 -29.89 3.57
N GLY A 291 8.36 -30.96 4.31
CA GLY A 291 9.39 -31.91 4.74
C GLY A 291 10.21 -32.42 3.53
N PRO A 292 11.37 -33.04 3.78
CA PRO A 292 12.44 -33.18 2.80
C PRO A 292 12.02 -34.09 1.64
N ALA A 293 11.64 -33.49 0.52
CA ALA A 293 11.52 -34.19 -0.75
C ALA A 293 12.75 -33.85 -1.59
N ALA A 294 13.63 -34.84 -1.73
CA ALA A 294 14.70 -34.84 -2.72
C ALA A 294 14.08 -34.65 -4.13
N ALA A 295 14.47 -33.59 -4.82
CA ALA A 295 14.25 -33.41 -6.26
C ALA A 295 15.30 -32.39 -6.72
N ALA A 296 16.43 -32.86 -7.24
CA ALA A 296 16.61 -33.18 -8.66
C ALA A 296 16.65 -31.89 -9.50
N ASP A 297 17.88 -31.50 -9.75
CA ASP A 297 18.34 -30.50 -10.70
C ASP A 297 17.80 -30.80 -12.10
N GLN A 298 17.00 -29.89 -12.67
CA GLN A 298 16.73 -29.87 -14.11
C GLN A 298 16.65 -28.41 -14.57
N ALA A 299 17.81 -27.90 -14.97
CA ALA A 299 17.94 -26.75 -15.85
C ALA A 299 17.61 -27.20 -17.28
N SER A 300 16.55 -26.65 -17.87
CA SER A 300 16.25 -26.81 -19.30
C SER A 300 16.67 -25.54 -20.03
N GLY A 301 17.92 -25.50 -20.51
CA GLY A 301 18.36 -24.63 -21.59
C GLY A 301 18.50 -25.45 -22.89
N PRO A 302 18.31 -24.85 -24.08
CA PRO A 302 18.30 -25.60 -25.35
C PRO A 302 19.69 -26.15 -25.70
N PRO A 303 19.77 -27.29 -26.42
CA PRO A 303 21.00 -28.06 -26.58
C PRO A 303 21.95 -27.46 -27.63
N GLY A 304 23.24 -27.40 -27.29
CA GLY A 304 24.33 -27.23 -28.25
C GLY A 304 24.72 -28.57 -28.91
N PRO A 305 25.43 -28.53 -30.06
CA PRO A 305 25.69 -29.73 -30.87
C PRO A 305 26.78 -30.66 -30.28
N PRO A 306 26.82 -31.94 -30.69
CA PRO A 306 27.58 -32.98 -30.00
C PRO A 306 29.06 -33.04 -30.42
N GLY A 307 29.94 -33.26 -29.44
CA GLY A 307 31.34 -33.67 -29.61
C GLY A 307 31.56 -35.18 -29.37
N PRO A 308 32.69 -35.75 -29.83
CA PRO A 308 32.85 -37.18 -30.15
C PRO A 308 33.14 -38.10 -28.94
N PRO A 309 33.06 -39.45 -29.11
CA PRO A 309 32.99 -40.40 -28.02
C PRO A 309 34.37 -40.95 -27.59
N GLY A 310 34.45 -41.33 -26.32
CA GLY A 310 35.44 -42.29 -25.83
C GLY A 310 36.33 -41.73 -24.74
N PHE A 311 36.05 -42.12 -23.49
CA PHE A 311 37.03 -42.72 -22.56
C PHE A 311 36.26 -43.12 -21.30
N GLU A 312 36.19 -44.42 -21.00
CA GLU A 312 35.63 -44.95 -19.76
C GLU A 312 36.47 -44.50 -18.56
N PRO A 313 35.86 -44.11 -17.43
CA PRO A 313 36.60 -43.64 -16.27
C PRO A 313 37.14 -44.81 -15.46
N THR A 314 38.45 -44.83 -15.27
CA THR A 314 39.08 -45.55 -14.16
C THR A 314 38.71 -44.87 -12.85
N THR A 315 38.27 -45.67 -11.90
CA THR A 315 37.98 -45.29 -10.52
C THR A 315 39.27 -44.85 -9.82
N SER A 316 39.38 -43.56 -9.52
CA SER A 316 40.26 -43.05 -8.47
C SER A 316 39.52 -41.96 -7.71
N ALA A 317 39.50 -42.13 -6.40
CA ALA A 317 38.86 -41.24 -5.45
C ALA A 317 39.29 -39.79 -5.65
N ASN A 318 38.33 -38.86 -5.74
CA ASN A 318 38.62 -37.45 -5.61
C ASN A 318 37.66 -36.81 -4.58
N THR A 319 38.22 -36.61 -3.40
CA THR A 319 37.76 -35.77 -2.31
C THR A 319 37.70 -34.32 -2.82
N SER A 320 36.52 -33.83 -3.21
CA SER A 320 36.30 -32.38 -3.34
C SER A 320 34.88 -32.05 -2.93
N ALA A 321 34.76 -31.57 -1.69
CA ALA A 321 33.55 -30.99 -1.14
C ALA A 321 33.01 -29.88 -2.05
N ASN A 322 31.68 -29.83 -2.18
CA ASN A 322 30.93 -28.83 -2.93
C ASN A 322 31.33 -27.39 -2.51
N THR A 323 32.18 -26.74 -3.31
CA THR A 323 33.09 -25.63 -2.93
C THR A 323 32.42 -24.37 -2.34
N PRO A 324 31.26 -23.86 -2.82
CA PRO A 324 30.67 -22.63 -2.27
C PRO A 324 29.97 -22.80 -0.92
N THR A 325 29.40 -23.98 -0.64
CA THR A 325 28.65 -24.23 0.60
C THR A 325 29.59 -24.45 1.78
N ALA A 326 30.73 -25.12 1.56
CA ALA A 326 31.78 -25.26 2.56
C ALA A 326 32.39 -23.90 2.94
N LEU A 327 32.64 -23.03 1.94
CA LEU A 327 33.12 -21.66 2.17
C LEU A 327 32.17 -20.83 3.03
N ARG A 328 30.86 -20.93 2.81
CA ARG A 328 29.85 -20.21 3.62
C ARG A 328 29.77 -20.72 5.06
N ARG A 329 29.91 -22.02 5.31
CA ARG A 329 29.94 -22.55 6.68
C ARG A 329 31.17 -22.03 7.45
N SER A 330 32.34 -22.07 6.81
CA SER A 330 33.57 -21.50 7.36
C SER A 330 33.46 -19.98 7.60
N GLU A 331 32.81 -19.24 6.69
CA GLU A 331 32.58 -17.81 6.86
C GLU A 331 31.58 -17.51 8.00
N LEU A 332 30.59 -18.38 8.21
CA LEU A 332 29.66 -18.26 9.33
C LEU A 332 30.40 -18.45 10.66
N GLU A 333 31.24 -19.48 10.77
CA GLU A 333 32.10 -19.71 11.94
C GLU A 333 33.03 -18.52 12.22
N ARG A 334 33.64 -17.94 11.18
CA ARG A 334 34.45 -16.72 11.31
C ARG A 334 33.66 -15.53 11.86
N GLU A 335 32.44 -15.34 11.37
CA GLU A 335 31.56 -14.27 11.88
C GLU A 335 31.17 -14.50 13.34
N GLU A 336 30.89 -15.74 13.73
CA GLU A 336 30.59 -16.05 15.14
C GLU A 336 31.78 -15.76 16.04
N ALA A 337 32.99 -16.15 15.63
CA ALA A 337 34.21 -15.83 16.36
C ALA A 337 34.45 -14.32 16.47
N ARG A 338 34.19 -13.56 15.39
CA ARG A 338 34.26 -12.08 15.41
C ARG A 338 33.29 -11.48 16.41
N ARG A 339 32.03 -11.93 16.42
CA ARG A 339 31.01 -11.44 17.37
C ARG A 339 31.42 -11.65 18.81
N VAL A 340 31.94 -12.83 19.12
CA VAL A 340 32.49 -13.15 20.44
C VAL A 340 33.64 -12.21 20.80
N ALA A 341 34.59 -12.00 19.89
CA ALA A 341 35.73 -11.08 20.10
C ALA A 341 35.30 -9.61 20.28
N CYS A 342 34.20 -9.19 19.65
CA CYS A 342 33.65 -7.84 19.76
C CYS A 342 32.62 -7.66 20.89
N GLY A 343 32.30 -8.71 21.66
CA GLY A 343 31.26 -8.68 22.70
C GLY A 343 29.83 -8.56 22.16
N GLU A 344 29.60 -8.88 20.88
CA GLU A 344 28.29 -8.90 20.25
C GLU A 344 27.52 -10.19 20.59
N PRO A 345 26.17 -10.15 20.67
CA PRO A 345 25.39 -11.35 20.92
C PRO A 345 25.58 -12.39 19.80
N PRO A 346 25.51 -13.70 20.13
CA PRO A 346 25.64 -14.77 19.15
C PRO A 346 24.55 -14.69 18.08
N ILE A 347 24.83 -15.20 16.89
CA ILE A 347 23.85 -15.20 15.80
C ILE A 347 22.68 -16.13 16.20
N PRO A 348 21.43 -15.65 16.22
CA PRO A 348 20.29 -16.48 16.56
C PRO A 348 20.20 -17.71 15.63
N PRO A 349 19.79 -18.90 16.11
CA PRO A 349 19.75 -20.13 15.30
C PRO A 349 19.00 -19.98 13.97
N ALA A 350 17.84 -19.32 13.98
CA ALA A 350 17.06 -19.04 12.77
C ALA A 350 17.82 -18.15 11.77
N THR A 351 18.68 -17.25 12.26
CA THR A 351 19.52 -16.39 11.41
C THR A 351 20.68 -17.15 10.79
N LYS A 352 21.22 -18.19 11.45
CA LYS A 352 22.29 -19.03 10.92
C LYS A 352 21.86 -19.81 9.68
N ALA A 353 20.68 -20.43 9.73
CA ALA A 353 20.12 -21.16 8.58
C ALA A 353 19.94 -20.22 7.37
N LYS A 354 19.39 -19.03 7.63
CA LYS A 354 19.18 -17.99 6.62
C LYS A 354 20.49 -17.41 6.09
N ALA A 355 21.54 -17.28 6.90
CA ALA A 355 22.84 -16.73 6.46
C ALA A 355 23.47 -17.55 5.32
N LEU A 356 23.13 -18.83 5.22
CA LEU A 356 23.62 -19.74 4.18
C LEU A 356 22.76 -19.71 2.90
N ALA A 357 21.51 -19.25 2.98
CA ALA A 357 20.61 -19.13 1.84
C ALA A 357 21.05 -18.03 0.86
N ARG A 358 20.67 -18.15 -0.41
CA ARG A 358 21.07 -17.22 -1.48
C ARG A 358 20.33 -15.89 -1.41
N PHE A 359 19.05 -15.91 -1.05
CA PHE A 359 18.19 -14.73 -1.13
C PHE A 359 17.98 -14.13 0.25
N ALA A 360 18.00 -12.80 0.30
CA ALA A 360 17.64 -12.05 1.49
C ALA A 360 16.16 -12.24 1.79
N THR A 361 15.82 -12.30 3.08
CA THR A 361 14.42 -12.35 3.53
C THR A 361 13.80 -10.96 3.52
N TYR A 362 12.48 -10.90 3.69
CA TYR A 362 11.78 -9.63 3.89
C TYR A 362 12.33 -8.86 5.11
N LYS A 363 12.60 -9.55 6.22
CA LYS A 363 13.20 -8.93 7.42
C LYS A 363 14.56 -8.31 7.12
N ASP A 364 15.39 -8.98 6.32
CA ASP A 364 16.67 -8.42 5.89
C ASP A 364 16.48 -7.17 5.03
N ARG A 365 15.50 -7.17 4.13
CA ARG A 365 15.16 -5.99 3.31
C ARG A 365 14.78 -4.80 4.19
N CYS A 366 13.89 -5.00 5.17
CA CYS A 366 13.46 -3.93 6.07
C CYS A 366 14.63 -3.37 6.89
N LEU A 367 15.52 -4.25 7.40
CA LEU A 367 16.72 -3.81 8.11
C LEU A 367 17.62 -2.96 7.20
N LEU A 368 17.81 -3.36 5.95
CA LEU A 368 18.61 -2.60 4.99
C LEU A 368 17.96 -1.26 4.60
N GLU A 369 16.63 -1.17 4.55
CA GLU A 369 15.91 0.09 4.32
C GLU A 369 15.96 1.04 5.51
N ALA A 370 16.12 0.50 6.73
CA ALA A 370 16.38 1.32 7.90
C ALA A 370 17.82 1.91 7.88
N GLU A 371 18.76 1.21 7.23
CA GLU A 371 20.16 1.63 7.13
C GLU A 371 20.43 2.53 5.91
N GLN A 372 19.64 2.44 4.85
CA GLN A 372 19.86 3.16 3.60
C GLN A 372 18.55 3.75 3.07
N THR A 373 18.59 4.98 2.57
CA THR A 373 17.44 5.72 2.03
C THR A 373 17.45 5.84 0.50
N VAL A 374 18.64 5.75 -0.10
CA VAL A 374 18.85 5.69 -1.56
C VAL A 374 19.89 4.61 -1.90
N CYS A 375 19.99 4.29 -3.19
CA CYS A 375 21.03 3.42 -3.75
C CYS A 375 22.44 3.79 -3.24
N ALA A 376 23.25 2.79 -2.89
CA ALA A 376 24.62 2.99 -2.42
C ALA A 376 25.61 3.50 -3.49
N GLY A 377 25.25 3.49 -4.77
CA GLY A 377 26.07 4.04 -5.84
C GLY A 377 26.36 5.53 -5.63
N GLU A 378 27.62 5.93 -5.81
CA GLU A 378 28.05 7.33 -5.60
C GLU A 378 27.23 8.31 -6.45
N GLY A 379 26.58 9.28 -5.80
CA GLY A 379 25.76 10.31 -6.46
C GLY A 379 24.38 9.82 -6.92
N CYS A 380 24.03 8.55 -6.68
CA CYS A 380 22.75 8.00 -7.10
C CYS A 380 21.62 8.48 -6.18
N SER A 381 20.49 8.87 -6.76
CA SER A 381 19.30 9.36 -6.04
C SER A 381 18.13 8.38 -6.06
N VAL A 382 18.31 7.19 -6.65
CA VAL A 382 17.25 6.18 -6.74
C VAL A 382 16.84 5.76 -5.33
N PRO A 383 15.56 5.91 -4.95
CA PRO A 383 15.09 5.60 -3.61
C PRO A 383 15.17 4.10 -3.36
N VAL A 384 15.39 3.70 -2.09
CA VAL A 384 15.50 2.28 -1.75
C VAL A 384 14.31 1.45 -2.16
N SER A 385 13.09 1.99 -2.22
CA SER A 385 11.91 1.29 -2.74
C SER A 385 12.04 0.79 -4.18
N ARG A 386 12.99 1.32 -4.96
CA ARG A 386 13.32 0.92 -6.34
C ARG A 386 14.71 0.29 -6.46
N THR A 387 15.19 -0.34 -5.39
CA THR A 387 16.49 -1.02 -5.36
C THR A 387 16.34 -2.51 -5.05
N GLN A 388 17.39 -3.26 -5.38
CA GLN A 388 17.53 -4.69 -5.12
C GLN A 388 18.57 -4.90 -4.01
N VAL A 389 18.44 -6.00 -3.27
CA VAL A 389 19.45 -6.42 -2.29
C VAL A 389 20.63 -7.03 -3.03
N ASN A 390 21.79 -6.40 -2.89
CA ASN A 390 23.06 -6.86 -3.39
C ASN A 390 23.87 -7.48 -2.26
N HIS A 391 24.52 -8.62 -2.51
CA HIS A 391 25.60 -9.12 -1.65
C HIS A 391 26.91 -8.42 -2.02
N ASN A 392 27.52 -7.73 -1.05
CA ASN A 392 28.78 -7.02 -1.21
C ASN A 392 29.92 -7.99 -1.56
N ILE A 393 30.00 -9.09 -0.81
CA ILE A 393 30.72 -10.31 -1.22
C ILE A 393 29.68 -11.22 -1.89
N PRO A 394 29.79 -11.51 -3.20
CA PRO A 394 28.79 -12.33 -3.90
C PRO A 394 28.56 -13.69 -3.24
N HIS A 395 27.30 -14.14 -3.20
CA HIS A 395 26.94 -15.46 -2.63
C HIS A 395 27.69 -16.63 -3.31
N SER A 396 27.91 -16.52 -4.62
CA SER A 396 28.71 -17.47 -5.41
C SER A 396 30.18 -17.56 -4.97
N LYS A 397 30.71 -16.51 -4.34
CA LYS A 397 32.08 -16.44 -3.79
C LYS A 397 32.13 -16.72 -2.28
N GLY A 398 31.05 -17.25 -1.70
CA GLY A 398 30.99 -17.59 -0.29
C GLY A 398 30.44 -16.49 0.62
N GLY A 399 29.90 -15.41 0.06
CA GLY A 399 29.26 -14.35 0.84
C GLY A 399 28.02 -14.82 1.60
N LEU A 400 27.89 -14.37 2.85
CA LEU A 400 26.75 -14.68 3.72
C LEU A 400 25.59 -13.71 3.49
N THR A 401 24.37 -14.19 3.70
CA THR A 401 23.13 -13.39 3.69
C THR A 401 22.88 -12.81 5.09
N LEU A 402 23.72 -11.84 5.45
CA LEU A 402 23.68 -11.09 6.70
C LEU A 402 23.73 -9.59 6.38
N ALA A 403 23.06 -8.76 7.18
CA ALA A 403 22.93 -7.32 6.91
C ALA A 403 24.28 -6.64 6.64
N ARG A 404 25.34 -7.04 7.38
CA ARG A 404 26.72 -6.57 7.21
C ARG A 404 27.32 -6.82 5.82
N ASN A 405 26.84 -7.82 5.08
CA ASN A 405 27.32 -8.19 3.75
C ASN A 405 26.32 -7.79 2.65
N MET A 406 25.29 -7.02 2.98
CA MET A 406 24.24 -6.65 2.04
C MET A 406 24.11 -5.13 1.92
N SER A 407 23.78 -4.69 0.71
CA SER A 407 23.53 -3.28 0.37
C SER A 407 22.36 -3.15 -0.61
N LEU A 408 21.75 -1.98 -0.63
CA LEU A 408 20.69 -1.64 -1.57
C LEU A 408 21.24 -0.90 -2.79
N LEU A 409 21.05 -1.48 -3.98
CA LEU A 409 21.52 -0.94 -5.26
C LEU A 409 20.38 -0.92 -6.28
N CYS A 410 20.26 0.15 -7.08
CA CYS A 410 19.33 0.17 -8.20
C CYS A 410 19.77 -0.82 -9.29
N ASP A 411 18.86 -1.17 -10.21
CA ASP A 411 19.13 -2.14 -11.27
C ASP A 411 20.44 -1.86 -12.05
N TYR A 412 20.73 -0.58 -12.31
CA TYR A 412 21.97 -0.15 -12.98
C TYR A 412 23.24 -0.46 -12.17
N HIS A 413 23.28 -0.08 -10.88
CA HIS A 413 24.46 -0.30 -10.04
C HIS A 413 24.57 -1.77 -9.61
N ASN A 414 23.44 -2.44 -9.39
CA ASN A 414 23.41 -3.87 -9.10
C ASN A 414 23.96 -4.69 -10.27
N GLY A 415 23.62 -4.32 -11.51
CA GLY A 415 24.16 -4.98 -12.72
C GLY A 415 25.68 -4.82 -12.89
N LYS A 416 26.30 -3.85 -12.22
CA LYS A 416 27.76 -3.63 -12.21
C LYS A 416 28.46 -4.26 -11.00
N ALA A 417 27.72 -4.50 -9.93
CA ALA A 417 28.24 -5.03 -8.68
C ALA A 417 28.82 -6.43 -8.87
N GLY A 418 30.01 -6.67 -8.32
CA GLY A 418 30.73 -7.94 -8.44
C GLY A 418 31.44 -8.16 -9.78
N ALA A 419 31.15 -7.35 -10.81
CA ALA A 419 31.80 -7.38 -12.11
C ALA A 419 32.80 -6.21 -12.31
N THR A 420 32.32 -4.97 -12.17
CA THR A 420 33.12 -3.75 -12.38
C THR A 420 33.13 -2.84 -11.15
N GLU A 421 32.18 -3.02 -10.23
CA GLU A 421 32.07 -2.27 -8.98
C GLU A 421 32.07 -3.22 -7.80
N SER A 422 32.65 -2.78 -6.69
CA SER A 422 32.66 -3.50 -5.43
C SER A 422 32.20 -2.59 -4.31
N TYR A 423 31.52 -3.18 -3.34
CA TYR A 423 30.91 -2.47 -2.22
C TYR A 423 31.33 -3.15 -0.92
N VAL A 424 31.37 -2.39 0.16
CA VAL A 424 31.59 -2.88 1.52
C VAL A 424 30.69 -2.10 2.47
N LYS A 425 30.21 -2.76 3.52
CA LYS A 425 29.47 -2.10 4.59
C LYS A 425 30.34 -2.09 5.85
N ILE A 426 30.48 -0.91 6.43
CA ILE A 426 31.24 -0.66 7.67
C ILE A 426 30.29 0.02 8.63
N GLY A 427 29.97 -0.65 9.74
CA GLY A 427 28.81 -0.29 10.56
C GLY A 427 27.52 -0.43 9.75
N ALA A 428 26.66 0.58 9.80
CA ALA A 428 25.43 0.65 8.99
C ALA A 428 25.63 1.31 7.61
N VAL A 429 26.83 1.83 7.31
CA VAL A 429 27.07 2.65 6.11
C VAL A 429 27.70 1.81 5.00
N THR A 430 27.12 1.88 3.80
CA THR A 430 27.67 1.25 2.60
C THR A 430 28.61 2.20 1.85
N TYR A 431 29.77 1.67 1.49
CA TYR A 431 30.80 2.33 0.70
C TYR A 431 31.01 1.58 -0.60
N ARG A 432 31.22 2.33 -1.69
CA ARG A 432 31.83 1.80 -2.91
C ARG A 432 33.35 1.76 -2.72
N ILE A 433 33.97 0.67 -3.14
CA ILE A 433 35.42 0.50 -3.19
C ILE A 433 35.89 0.95 -4.58
N LEU A 434 36.68 2.02 -4.62
CA LEU A 434 37.35 2.51 -5.82
C LEU A 434 38.72 1.82 -6.02
N PRO A 435 39.32 1.92 -7.23
CA PRO A 435 40.69 1.47 -7.45
C PRO A 435 41.66 2.01 -6.39
N GLY A 436 42.57 1.15 -5.92
CA GLY A 436 43.46 1.48 -4.80
C GLY A 436 42.83 1.36 -3.41
N GLY A 437 41.62 0.80 -3.29
CA GLY A 437 40.98 0.52 -2.00
C GLY A 437 40.31 1.73 -1.34
N LYS A 438 40.23 2.88 -2.03
CA LYS A 438 39.59 4.08 -1.51
C LYS A 438 38.09 3.86 -1.34
N LEU A 439 37.58 4.11 -0.13
CA LEU A 439 36.17 3.98 0.21
C LEU A 439 35.44 5.29 -0.05
N VAL A 440 34.34 5.23 -0.80
CA VAL A 440 33.50 6.38 -1.08
C VAL A 440 32.04 6.05 -0.77
N ARG A 441 31.45 6.83 0.14
CA ARG A 441 30.01 6.77 0.43
C ARG A 441 29.23 7.56 -0.60
N ASN A 442 27.95 7.22 -0.79
CA ASN A 442 27.05 8.08 -1.56
C ASN A 442 26.91 9.44 -0.85
N ARG A 443 27.22 10.53 -1.57
CA ARG A 443 27.15 11.92 -1.06
C ARG A 443 25.88 12.64 -1.50
N HIS A 444 24.91 11.94 -2.08
CA HIS A 444 23.62 12.53 -2.42
C HIS A 444 22.96 13.09 -1.15
N PRO A 445 22.30 14.27 -1.19
CA PRO A 445 21.69 14.88 0.00
C PRO A 445 20.66 14.01 0.72
N LEU A 446 20.08 13.05 0.00
CA LEU A 446 19.11 12.09 0.54
C LEU A 446 19.76 10.79 1.05
N ALA A 447 21.07 10.60 0.89
CA ALA A 447 21.79 9.45 1.44
C ALA A 447 22.08 9.69 2.93
N VAL A 448 21.54 8.82 3.79
CA VAL A 448 21.75 8.84 5.24
C VAL A 448 22.96 8.01 5.62
#